data_AF-A0A914EDT3-F1
#
_entry.id   AF-A0A914EDT3-F1
#
_cell.length_a   1.000
_cell.length_b   1.000
_cell.length_c   1.000
_cell.angle_alpha   90.00
_cell.angle_beta   90.00
_cell.angle_gamma   90.00
#
_symmetry.space_group_name_H-M   'P 1'
#
loop_
_entity.id
_entity.type
_entity.pdbx_description
1 polymer ?
#
loop_
_entity_poly.entity_id
_entity_poly.type
_entity_poly.pdbx_seq_one_letter_code
_entity_poly.pdbx_strand_id
1 'polypeptide(L)'
;MELESGICEVCLNTVVSVKSIVTCTGKNDEETDYELEFMDSYAHKFCNSCTRDYFNNTLAVQWPLHKSGNGLECMSLDCDRMISFQTLKTVVGSHAVTKFIKEYKERERPKISVKQEIEKIQIRLKLPKIRKCGYCGILYERIDGCNYMICKCKKTHCYQCGKLLKGYETRHKCSMGAKAHDLIKQDVEKLAQAHGLTQQQLRKHFPQLYITRKKKILNYILVLIYALVVLAIFLVFWSVV
;
A
#
# COMPACT_ATOMS: atom_id res chain seq x y z
N MET A 1 34.26 -8.86 -36.87
CA MET A 1 33.81 -8.95 -35.46
C MET A 1 35.02 -9.28 -34.64
N GLU A 2 35.64 -8.27 -34.04
CA GLU A 2 36.69 -8.50 -33.06
C GLU A 2 36.02 -9.13 -31.82
N LEU A 3 36.53 -10.26 -31.36
CA LEU A 3 36.10 -10.84 -30.10
C LEU A 3 36.68 -9.97 -28.99
N GLU A 4 35.84 -9.15 -28.36
CA GLU A 4 36.24 -8.44 -27.16
C GLU A 4 36.61 -9.46 -26.08
N SER A 5 37.90 -9.48 -25.73
CA SER A 5 38.39 -10.21 -24.56
C SER A 5 38.42 -9.27 -23.35
N GLY A 6 38.18 -9.82 -22.17
CA GLY A 6 38.22 -9.07 -20.92
C GLY A 6 38.81 -9.90 -19.79
N ILE A 7 39.44 -9.25 -18.82
CA ILE A 7 39.96 -9.90 -17.61
C ILE A 7 38.88 -9.79 -16.53
N CYS A 8 38.56 -10.90 -15.88
CA CYS A 8 37.67 -10.89 -14.72
C CYS A 8 38.39 -10.25 -13.53
N GLU A 9 37.81 -9.21 -12.91
CA GLU A 9 38.46 -8.53 -11.79
C GLU A 9 38.54 -9.35 -10.50
N VAL A 10 37.72 -10.39 -10.38
CA VAL A 10 37.67 -11.23 -9.18
C VAL A 10 38.70 -12.36 -9.26
N CYS A 11 38.76 -13.08 -10.38
CA CYS A 11 39.65 -14.25 -10.52
C CYS A 11 40.84 -14.03 -11.45
N LEU A 12 40.96 -12.85 -12.07
CA LEU A 12 42.03 -12.46 -13.00
C LEU A 12 42.18 -13.34 -14.25
N ASN A 13 41.22 -14.25 -14.50
CA ASN A 13 41.20 -15.06 -15.70
C ASN A 13 40.71 -14.27 -16.92
N THR A 14 41.37 -14.48 -18.06
CA THR A 14 40.92 -13.95 -19.35
C THR A 14 39.65 -14.67 -19.82
N VAL A 15 38.63 -13.88 -20.13
CA VAL A 15 37.33 -14.35 -20.63
C VAL A 15 37.27 -14.07 -22.12
N VAL A 16 37.12 -15.13 -22.91
CA VAL A 16 37.24 -15.08 -24.39
C VAL A 16 35.88 -14.83 -25.08
N SER A 17 34.76 -14.86 -24.33
CA SER A 17 33.42 -14.68 -24.89
C SER A 17 32.66 -13.54 -24.21
N VAL A 18 32.18 -12.59 -25.01
CA VAL A 18 31.31 -11.49 -24.58
C VAL A 18 30.08 -11.99 -23.81
N LYS A 19 29.51 -13.15 -24.20
CA LYS A 19 28.36 -13.78 -23.51
C LYS A 19 28.68 -14.30 -22.10
N SER A 20 29.96 -14.35 -21.75
CA SER A 20 30.44 -14.81 -20.45
C SER A 20 30.98 -13.70 -19.55
N ILE A 21 30.87 -12.45 -19.99
CA ILE A 21 31.26 -11.27 -19.23
C ILE A 21 29.99 -10.58 -18.72
N VAL A 22 29.99 -10.32 -17.42
CA VAL A 22 29.02 -9.52 -16.70
C VAL A 22 29.67 -8.19 -16.41
N THR A 23 28.97 -7.10 -16.72
CA THR A 23 29.43 -5.75 -16.40
C THR A 23 28.54 -5.13 -15.33
N CYS A 24 29.12 -4.31 -14.46
CA CYS A 24 28.34 -3.40 -13.64
C CYS A 24 27.81 -2.24 -14.51
N THR A 25 26.52 -1.94 -14.41
CA THR A 25 25.88 -0.84 -15.15
C THR A 25 25.90 0.44 -14.32
N GLY A 26 26.15 1.58 -14.98
CA GLY A 26 26.05 2.92 -14.38
C GLY A 26 24.66 3.22 -13.80
N LYS A 27 24.57 4.29 -13.00
CA LYS A 27 23.30 4.73 -12.40
C LYS A 27 22.27 5.04 -13.50
N ASN A 28 21.02 4.64 -13.27
CA ASN A 28 19.88 4.96 -14.14
C ASN A 28 19.37 6.40 -13.94
N ASP A 29 20.19 7.29 -13.39
CA ASP A 29 19.71 8.55 -12.86
C ASP A 29 20.02 9.65 -13.87
N GLU A 30 19.15 9.82 -14.87
CA GLU A 30 18.86 11.08 -15.60
C GLU A 30 20.04 12.03 -15.95
N GLU A 31 21.26 11.51 -16.09
CA GLU A 31 22.43 12.31 -16.44
C GLU A 31 22.43 12.54 -17.95
N THR A 32 22.07 13.79 -18.27
CA THR A 32 22.12 14.51 -19.53
C THR A 32 22.97 13.87 -20.65
N ASP A 33 22.37 13.74 -21.84
CA ASP A 33 22.86 13.12 -23.09
C ASP A 33 24.27 13.54 -23.60
N TYR A 34 25.01 14.42 -22.91
CA TYR A 34 26.21 15.05 -23.44
C TYR A 34 27.55 14.41 -22.99
N GLU A 35 27.56 13.41 -22.11
CA GLU A 35 28.81 12.73 -21.65
C GLU A 35 28.84 11.21 -21.85
N LEU A 36 27.88 10.63 -22.57
CA LEU A 36 27.69 9.18 -22.68
C LEU A 36 28.77 8.43 -23.49
N GLU A 37 29.49 9.09 -24.40
CA GLU A 37 30.43 8.39 -25.29
C GLU A 37 31.82 8.11 -24.65
N PHE A 38 32.14 8.68 -23.49
CA PHE A 38 33.47 8.52 -22.86
C PHE A 38 33.49 7.63 -21.60
N MET A 39 32.32 7.28 -21.04
CA MET A 39 32.21 6.61 -19.73
C MET A 39 32.17 5.07 -19.77
N ASP A 40 32.05 4.44 -20.94
CA ASP A 40 31.99 2.97 -21.09
C ASP A 40 33.33 2.26 -20.78
N SER A 41 34.43 3.02 -20.68
CA SER A 41 35.76 2.48 -20.35
C SER A 41 35.90 2.02 -18.89
N TYR A 42 34.94 2.33 -18.01
CA TYR A 42 35.02 2.05 -16.57
C TYR A 42 34.05 0.98 -16.07
N ALA A 43 33.42 0.22 -16.96
CA ALA A 43 32.58 -0.90 -16.53
C ALA A 43 33.46 -2.07 -16.04
N HIS A 44 33.36 -2.39 -14.75
CA HIS A 44 34.06 -3.54 -14.18
C HIS A 44 33.54 -4.84 -14.81
N LYS A 45 34.46 -5.75 -15.16
CA LYS A 45 34.16 -6.98 -15.89
C LYS A 45 34.30 -8.20 -14.98
N PHE A 46 33.29 -9.05 -14.97
CA PHE A 46 33.23 -10.26 -14.15
C PHE A 46 32.89 -11.47 -15.00
N CYS A 47 33.53 -12.62 -14.75
CA CYS A 47 33.14 -13.86 -15.42
C CYS A 47 31.83 -14.42 -14.82
N ASN A 48 31.13 -15.25 -15.60
CA ASN A 48 29.89 -15.91 -15.16
C ASN A 48 30.08 -16.76 -13.89
N SER A 49 31.24 -17.40 -13.70
CA SER A 49 31.50 -18.21 -12.50
C SER A 49 31.55 -17.33 -11.25
N CYS A 50 32.41 -16.31 -11.24
CA CYS A 50 32.53 -15.39 -10.12
C CYS A 50 31.20 -14.68 -9.82
N THR A 51 30.45 -14.28 -10.85
CA THR A 51 29.12 -13.68 -10.67
C THR A 51 28.13 -14.65 -10.02
N ARG A 52 28.14 -15.92 -10.42
CA ARG A 52 27.27 -16.95 -9.84
C ARG A 52 27.65 -17.25 -8.39
N ASP A 53 28.93 -17.37 -8.11
CA ASP A 53 29.43 -17.61 -6.75
C ASP A 53 29.12 -16.43 -5.84
N TYR A 54 29.32 -15.20 -6.32
CA TYR A 54 28.91 -13.98 -5.63
C TYR A 54 27.41 -14.00 -5.32
N PHE A 55 26.55 -14.21 -6.32
CA PHE A 55 25.09 -14.29 -6.14
C PHE A 55 24.70 -15.38 -5.12
N ASN A 56 25.29 -16.57 -5.19
CA ASN A 56 24.98 -17.66 -4.26
C ASN A 56 25.42 -17.32 -2.83
N ASN A 57 26.57 -16.66 -2.66
CA ASN A 57 27.06 -16.24 -1.35
C ASN A 57 26.27 -15.09 -0.74
N THR A 58 25.65 -14.21 -1.55
CA THR A 58 24.77 -13.13 -1.05
C THR A 58 23.58 -13.65 -0.25
N LEU A 59 23.13 -14.88 -0.51
CA LEU A 59 22.05 -15.51 0.26
C LEU A 59 22.45 -15.84 1.70
N ALA A 60 23.75 -16.06 1.96
CA ALA A 60 24.23 -16.61 3.23
C ALA A 60 24.68 -15.53 4.24
N VAL A 61 25.33 -14.46 3.79
CA VAL A 61 26.05 -13.54 4.70
C VAL A 61 25.28 -12.23 4.89
N GLN A 62 25.15 -11.46 3.82
CA GLN A 62 24.53 -10.14 3.81
C GLN A 62 24.12 -9.88 2.36
N TRP A 63 23.01 -9.18 2.17
CA TRP A 63 22.45 -8.92 0.84
C TRP A 63 23.06 -7.59 0.37
N PRO A 64 24.07 -7.59 -0.51
CA PRO A 64 24.69 -6.37 -1.01
C PRO A 64 23.77 -5.79 -2.09
N LEU A 65 22.58 -5.35 -1.67
CA LEU A 65 21.59 -4.81 -2.57
C LEU A 65 21.89 -3.35 -2.81
N HIS A 66 22.04 -3.00 -4.10
CA HIS A 66 22.28 -1.63 -4.47
C HIS A 66 21.12 -0.74 -4.00
N LYS A 67 21.41 0.52 -3.65
CA LYS A 67 20.44 1.49 -3.08
C LYS A 67 19.16 1.66 -3.91
N SER A 68 19.24 1.45 -5.23
CA SER A 68 18.08 1.51 -6.14
C SER A 68 17.12 0.30 -6.02
N GLY A 69 17.55 -0.79 -5.39
CA GLY A 69 16.77 -2.03 -5.26
C GLY A 69 16.62 -2.83 -6.55
N ASN A 70 17.36 -2.51 -7.61
CA ASN A 70 17.23 -3.11 -8.95
C ASN A 70 18.38 -4.06 -9.33
N GLY A 71 19.30 -4.33 -8.41
CA GLY A 71 20.45 -5.18 -8.65
C GLY A 71 21.30 -5.36 -7.39
N LEU A 72 22.37 -6.13 -7.54
CA LEU A 72 23.40 -6.26 -6.50
C LEU A 72 24.44 -5.15 -6.65
N GLU A 73 25.11 -4.77 -5.56
CA GLU A 73 26.28 -3.91 -5.60
C GLU A 73 27.40 -4.60 -6.40
N CYS A 74 28.21 -3.77 -7.06
CA CYS A 74 29.40 -4.22 -7.78
C CYS A 74 30.33 -5.03 -6.85
N MET A 75 31.02 -6.03 -7.41
CA MET A 75 32.01 -6.81 -6.65
C MET A 75 33.32 -6.03 -6.39
N SER A 76 33.54 -4.92 -7.10
CA SER A 76 34.67 -4.02 -6.87
C SER A 76 34.36 -3.10 -5.68
N LEU A 77 35.26 -3.07 -4.68
CA LEU A 77 35.04 -2.42 -3.38
C LEU A 77 34.82 -0.91 -3.47
N ASP A 78 35.42 -0.27 -4.47
CA ASP A 78 35.37 1.18 -4.68
C ASP A 78 34.32 1.58 -5.74
N CYS A 79 33.34 0.69 -6.01
CA CYS A 79 32.37 0.87 -7.07
C CYS A 79 30.93 0.90 -6.57
N ASP A 80 30.31 2.07 -6.67
CA ASP A 80 28.88 2.28 -6.37
C ASP A 80 27.93 1.84 -7.50
N ARG A 81 28.42 1.19 -8.56
CA ARG A 81 27.57 0.70 -9.66
C ARG A 81 26.85 -0.59 -9.26
N MET A 82 25.84 -0.98 -10.03
CA MET A 82 25.08 -2.20 -9.76
C MET A 82 25.26 -3.25 -10.85
N ILE A 83 25.17 -4.53 -10.47
CA ILE A 83 24.91 -5.63 -11.40
C ILE A 83 23.40 -5.81 -11.45
N SER A 84 22.80 -5.38 -12.56
CA SER A 84 21.34 -5.38 -12.70
C SER A 84 20.75 -6.78 -12.54
N PHE A 85 19.54 -6.89 -12.00
CA PHE A 85 18.84 -8.17 -11.96
C PHE A 85 18.61 -8.77 -13.35
N GLN A 86 18.47 -7.94 -14.39
CA GLN A 86 18.32 -8.45 -15.75
C GLN A 86 19.60 -9.16 -16.22
N THR A 87 20.77 -8.61 -15.92
CA THR A 87 22.06 -9.25 -16.16
C THR A 87 22.20 -10.53 -15.33
N LEU A 88 21.81 -10.51 -14.05
CA LEU A 88 21.87 -11.71 -13.21
C LEU A 88 20.98 -12.84 -13.74
N LYS A 89 19.80 -12.55 -14.28
CA LYS A 89 18.91 -13.57 -14.86
C LYS A 89 19.57 -14.36 -16.00
N THR A 90 20.46 -13.75 -16.78
CA THR A 90 21.15 -14.45 -17.88
C THR A 90 22.24 -15.40 -17.36
N VAL A 91 22.77 -15.15 -16.15
CA VAL A 91 23.90 -15.91 -15.57
C VAL A 91 23.45 -16.99 -14.60
N VAL A 92 22.54 -16.65 -13.69
CA VAL A 92 22.05 -17.56 -12.63
C VAL A 92 20.65 -18.10 -12.89
N GLY A 93 19.95 -17.56 -13.89
CA GLY A 93 18.62 -18.00 -14.29
C GLY A 93 17.49 -17.18 -13.65
N SER A 94 16.43 -16.96 -14.44
CA SER A 94 15.27 -16.14 -14.04
C SER A 94 14.58 -16.60 -12.76
N HIS A 95 14.49 -17.91 -12.55
CA HIS A 95 13.85 -18.48 -11.38
C HIS A 95 14.62 -18.14 -10.08
N ALA A 96 15.94 -18.29 -10.08
CA ALA A 96 16.79 -18.01 -8.92
C ALA A 96 16.72 -16.53 -8.51
N VAL A 97 16.84 -15.62 -9.48
CA VAL A 97 16.73 -14.17 -9.23
C VAL A 97 15.34 -13.79 -8.70
N THR A 98 14.28 -14.37 -9.26
CA THR A 98 12.91 -14.07 -8.81
C THR A 98 12.67 -14.57 -7.38
N LYS A 99 13.17 -15.76 -7.04
CA LYS A 99 13.13 -16.31 -5.69
C LYS A 99 13.88 -15.41 -4.70
N PHE A 100 15.10 -15.01 -5.06
CA PHE A 100 15.91 -14.06 -4.28
C PHE A 100 15.14 -12.75 -4.01
N ILE A 101 14.61 -12.10 -5.05
CA ILE A 101 13.86 -10.83 -4.90
C ILE A 101 12.65 -11.00 -3.98
N LYS A 102 11.95 -12.13 -4.06
CA LYS A 102 10.80 -12.44 -3.20
C LYS A 102 11.23 -12.58 -1.74
N GLU A 103 12.24 -13.39 -1.47
CA GLU A 103 12.79 -13.60 -0.13
C GLU A 103 13.34 -12.30 0.47
N TYR A 104 14.00 -11.46 -0.34
CA TYR A 104 14.42 -10.12 0.08
C TYR A 104 13.24 -9.31 0.57
N LYS A 105 12.23 -9.17 -0.30
CA LYS A 105 11.06 -8.33 -0.05
C LYS A 105 10.26 -8.82 1.14
N GLU A 106 10.29 -10.12 1.44
CA GLU A 106 9.66 -10.70 2.62
C GLU A 106 10.47 -10.42 3.90
N ARG A 107 11.80 -10.47 3.85
CA ARG A 107 12.69 -10.21 4.99
C ARG A 107 12.79 -8.73 5.33
N GLU A 108 13.05 -7.90 4.33
CA GLU A 108 13.11 -6.43 4.40
C GLU A 108 11.74 -5.79 4.31
N ARG A 109 10.65 -6.58 4.20
CA ARG A 109 9.31 -6.02 4.43
C ARG A 109 9.40 -5.35 5.79
N PRO A 110 9.30 -4.00 5.87
CA PRO A 110 9.39 -3.36 7.16
C PRO A 110 8.34 -4.05 8.00
N LYS A 111 8.75 -4.63 9.13
CA LYS A 111 7.83 -5.11 10.15
C LYS A 111 7.19 -3.87 10.75
N ILE A 112 6.42 -3.15 9.91
CA ILE A 112 5.61 -2.04 10.33
C ILE A 112 4.74 -2.68 11.39
N SER A 113 4.99 -2.27 12.63
CA SER A 113 4.25 -2.85 13.73
C SER A 113 2.78 -2.63 13.43
N VAL A 114 1.94 -3.61 13.76
CA VAL A 114 0.49 -3.49 13.63
C VAL A 114 0.00 -2.15 14.23
N LYS A 115 0.67 -1.70 15.29
CA LYS A 115 0.50 -0.38 15.92
C LYS A 115 0.69 0.80 14.95
N GLN A 116 1.78 0.84 14.18
CA GLN A 116 2.06 1.90 13.21
C GLN A 116 1.07 1.90 12.04
N GLU A 117 0.64 0.74 11.55
CA GLU A 117 -0.37 0.72 10.49
C GLU A 117 -1.75 1.17 11.01
N ILE A 118 -2.14 0.74 12.22
CA ILE A 118 -3.35 1.24 12.89
C ILE A 118 -3.29 2.77 13.03
N GLU A 119 -2.14 3.31 13.47
CA GLU A 119 -1.92 4.74 13.64
C GLU A 119 -2.05 5.50 12.31
N LYS A 120 -1.47 4.98 11.22
CA LYS A 120 -1.64 5.55 9.86
C LYS A 120 -3.11 5.64 9.46
N ILE A 121 -3.90 4.59 9.71
CA ILE A 121 -5.34 4.62 9.42
C ILE A 121 -6.06 5.63 10.33
N GLN A 122 -5.72 5.69 11.62
CA GLN A 122 -6.33 6.67 12.54
C GLN A 122 -6.03 8.11 12.14
N ILE A 123 -4.82 8.41 11.66
CA ILE A 123 -4.46 9.71 11.11
C ILE A 123 -5.28 9.98 9.84
N ARG A 124 -5.36 9.00 8.93
CA ARG A 124 -6.17 9.12 7.70
C ARG A 124 -7.62 9.45 8.04
N LEU A 125 -8.21 8.75 9.02
CA LEU A 125 -9.59 8.96 9.53
C LEU A 125 -9.86 10.37 10.08
N LYS A 126 -8.81 11.11 10.47
CA LYS A 126 -8.91 12.49 10.94
C LYS A 126 -8.76 13.52 9.81
N LEU A 127 -8.45 13.10 8.59
CA LEU A 127 -8.28 14.02 7.47
C LEU A 127 -9.60 14.73 7.12
N PRO A 128 -9.57 16.03 6.75
CA PRO A 128 -10.76 16.81 6.39
C PRO A 128 -11.47 16.29 5.12
N LYS A 129 -10.79 15.40 4.38
CA LYS A 129 -11.29 14.69 3.19
C LYS A 129 -12.22 13.52 3.51
N ILE A 130 -12.38 13.18 4.79
CA ILE A 130 -13.25 12.09 5.23
C ILE A 130 -14.46 12.68 5.94
N ARG A 131 -15.65 12.25 5.51
CA ARG A 131 -16.93 12.72 6.04
C ARG A 131 -17.83 11.55 6.40
N LYS A 132 -18.79 11.79 7.30
CA LYS A 132 -19.80 10.80 7.72
C LYS A 132 -21.12 11.09 7.01
N CYS A 133 -21.81 10.03 6.60
CA CYS A 133 -23.15 10.18 6.07
C CYS A 133 -24.10 10.62 7.20
N GLY A 134 -24.80 11.75 7.03
CA GLY A 134 -25.74 12.25 8.03
C GLY A 134 -26.89 11.29 8.37
N TYR A 135 -27.19 10.34 7.48
CA TYR A 135 -28.24 9.34 7.70
C TYR A 135 -27.73 8.06 8.38
N CYS A 136 -26.79 7.35 7.76
CA CYS A 136 -26.33 6.05 8.25
C CYS A 136 -25.02 6.08 9.06
N GLY A 137 -24.28 7.19 9.05
CA GLY A 137 -23.02 7.34 9.78
C GLY A 137 -21.78 6.72 9.10
N ILE A 138 -21.93 6.05 7.95
CA ILE A 138 -20.80 5.48 7.20
C ILE A 138 -19.82 6.58 6.79
N LEU A 139 -18.52 6.31 6.94
CA LEU A 139 -17.44 7.19 6.53
C LEU A 139 -17.18 7.04 5.02
N TYR A 140 -16.92 8.13 4.33
CA TYR A 140 -16.57 8.14 2.92
C TYR A 140 -15.54 9.23 2.62
N GLU A 141 -14.76 8.98 1.58
CA GLU A 141 -13.78 9.92 1.02
C GLU A 141 -14.29 10.46 -0.32
N ARG A 142 -14.04 11.75 -0.61
CA ARG A 142 -14.36 12.33 -1.92
C ARG A 142 -13.23 12.01 -2.90
N ILE A 143 -13.56 11.27 -3.96
CA ILE A 143 -12.62 10.93 -5.03
C ILE A 143 -12.49 12.10 -6.01
N ASP A 144 -13.61 12.75 -6.39
CA ASP A 144 -13.60 13.86 -7.35
C ASP A 144 -14.55 15.02 -6.98
N GLY A 145 -14.30 16.20 -7.57
CA GLY A 145 -14.77 17.55 -7.19
C GLY A 145 -16.28 17.81 -7.08
N CYS A 146 -17.12 16.78 -7.25
CA CYS A 146 -18.54 16.86 -7.04
C CYS A 146 -18.89 16.84 -5.55
N ASN A 147 -19.67 17.82 -5.08
CA ASN A 147 -20.20 17.80 -3.71
C ASN A 147 -21.46 16.93 -3.57
N TYR A 148 -22.07 16.47 -4.67
CA TYR A 148 -23.23 15.58 -4.61
C TYR A 148 -22.77 14.13 -4.41
N MET A 149 -23.09 13.56 -3.25
CA MET A 149 -22.66 12.21 -2.86
C MET A 149 -23.85 11.27 -2.73
N ILE A 150 -23.73 10.06 -3.30
CA ILE A 150 -24.69 8.98 -3.09
C ILE A 150 -24.09 7.97 -2.09
N CYS A 151 -24.67 7.87 -0.90
CA CYS A 151 -24.23 6.90 0.11
C CYS A 151 -24.65 5.46 -0.27
N LYS A 152 -23.95 4.44 0.26
CA LYS A 152 -24.39 3.03 0.20
C LYS A 152 -25.81 2.81 0.73
N CYS A 153 -26.26 3.61 1.71
CA CYS A 153 -27.64 3.58 2.20
C CYS A 153 -28.68 4.19 1.23
N LYS A 154 -28.26 4.55 0.01
CA LYS A 154 -29.05 5.15 -1.08
C LYS A 154 -29.53 6.58 -0.82
N LYS A 155 -29.18 7.19 0.33
CA LYS A 155 -29.44 8.60 0.59
C LYS A 155 -28.39 9.49 -0.05
N THR A 156 -28.86 10.59 -0.64
CA THR A 156 -28.05 11.61 -1.30
C THR A 156 -27.82 12.77 -0.33
N HIS A 157 -26.61 13.31 -0.34
CA HIS A 157 -26.20 14.35 0.60
C HIS A 157 -25.05 15.18 0.02
N CYS A 158 -24.89 16.40 0.54
CA CYS A 158 -23.77 17.25 0.18
C CYS A 158 -22.51 16.85 0.95
N TYR A 159 -21.39 16.66 0.25
CA TYR A 159 -20.08 16.35 0.82
C TYR A 159 -19.63 17.41 1.84
N GLN A 160 -19.80 18.69 1.50
CA GLN A 160 -19.26 19.82 2.26
C GLN A 160 -20.05 20.08 3.55
N CYS A 161 -21.39 20.09 3.47
CA CYS A 161 -22.23 20.42 4.62
C CYS A 161 -22.92 19.21 5.28
N GLY A 162 -22.86 18.01 4.66
CA GLY A 162 -23.46 16.79 5.19
C GLY A 162 -24.99 16.73 5.15
N LYS A 163 -25.66 17.81 4.70
CA LYS A 163 -27.14 17.88 4.62
C LYS A 163 -27.66 16.91 3.57
N LEU A 164 -28.82 16.31 3.86
CA LEU A 164 -29.57 15.47 2.92
C LEU A 164 -30.09 16.32 1.77
N LEU A 165 -29.94 15.84 0.54
CA LEU A 165 -30.43 16.51 -0.65
C LEU A 165 -31.76 15.88 -1.08
N LYS A 166 -32.80 16.71 -1.28
CA LYS A 166 -34.09 16.24 -1.80
C LYS A 166 -34.07 16.33 -3.32
N GLY A 167 -33.49 15.32 -3.98
CA GLY A 167 -33.37 15.27 -5.44
C GLY A 167 -32.19 16.09 -6.00
N TYR A 168 -32.27 16.44 -7.28
CA TYR A 168 -31.30 17.30 -7.96
C TYR A 168 -31.61 18.77 -7.63
N GLU A 169 -31.28 19.20 -6.42
CA GLU A 169 -31.36 20.62 -6.09
C GLU A 169 -30.39 21.39 -7.01
N THR A 170 -30.93 22.34 -7.77
CA THR A 170 -30.26 23.07 -8.87
C THR A 170 -29.01 23.85 -8.46
N ARG A 171 -28.79 24.05 -7.15
CA ARG A 171 -27.57 24.68 -6.61
C ARG A 171 -26.35 23.77 -6.60
N HIS A 172 -26.53 22.48 -6.87
CA HIS A 172 -25.45 21.50 -6.98
C HIS A 172 -25.42 20.94 -8.40
N LYS A 173 -25.09 21.80 -9.39
CA LYS A 173 -24.83 21.41 -10.77
C LYS A 173 -23.60 20.51 -10.81
N CYS A 174 -23.82 19.21 -10.73
CA CYS A 174 -22.82 18.20 -10.99
C CYS A 174 -23.47 17.19 -11.91
N SER A 175 -22.86 16.85 -13.04
CA SER A 175 -23.50 16.08 -14.11
C SER A 175 -23.71 14.61 -13.76
N MET A 176 -22.98 14.06 -12.79
CA MET A 176 -23.20 12.72 -12.27
C MET A 176 -22.77 12.65 -10.80
N GLY A 177 -23.65 12.18 -9.91
CA GLY A 177 -23.33 12.03 -8.50
C GLY A 177 -22.18 11.05 -8.27
N ALA A 178 -21.18 11.46 -7.49
CA ALA A 178 -20.09 10.56 -7.12
C ALA A 178 -20.60 9.50 -6.13
N LYS A 179 -20.26 8.23 -6.37
CA LYS A 179 -20.54 7.15 -5.42
C LYS A 179 -19.64 7.35 -4.20
N ALA A 180 -20.23 7.42 -3.02
CA ALA A 180 -19.48 7.41 -1.78
C ALA A 180 -18.73 6.08 -1.66
N HIS A 181 -17.41 6.14 -1.78
CA HIS A 181 -16.55 4.98 -1.74
C HIS A 181 -16.20 4.67 -0.28
N ASP A 182 -16.48 3.44 0.13
CA ASP A 182 -16.20 2.92 1.47
C ASP A 182 -14.77 2.36 1.53
N LEU A 183 -13.83 3.09 0.93
CA LEU A 183 -12.43 2.67 0.77
C LEU A 183 -11.78 2.45 2.13
N ILE A 184 -12.17 3.26 3.12
CA ILE A 184 -11.67 3.18 4.49
C ILE A 184 -12.01 1.83 5.14
N LYS A 185 -13.24 1.33 4.98
CA LYS A 185 -13.63 0.03 5.54
C LYS A 185 -12.89 -1.11 4.85
N GLN A 186 -12.75 -1.03 3.53
CA GLN A 186 -11.98 -2.01 2.76
C GLN A 186 -10.51 -2.04 3.16
N ASP A 187 -9.90 -0.87 3.38
CA ASP A 187 -8.50 -0.77 3.82
C ASP A 187 -8.32 -1.35 5.23
N VAL A 188 -9.25 -1.10 6.16
CA VAL A 188 -9.23 -1.68 7.51
C VAL A 188 -9.42 -3.21 7.47
N GLU A 189 -10.30 -3.72 6.61
CA GLU A 189 -10.51 -5.16 6.44
C GLU A 189 -9.29 -5.85 5.83
N LYS A 190 -8.65 -5.24 4.84
CA LYS A 190 -7.39 -5.75 4.26
C LYS A 190 -6.27 -5.78 5.28
N LEU A 191 -6.14 -4.74 6.10
CA LEU A 191 -5.19 -4.69 7.20
C LEU A 191 -5.48 -5.79 8.23
N ALA A 192 -6.76 -6.04 8.54
CA ALA A 192 -7.14 -7.12 9.43
C ALA A 192 -6.74 -8.50 8.91
N GLN A 193 -6.95 -8.75 7.62
CA GLN A 193 -6.56 -10.00 6.97
C GLN A 193 -5.04 -10.18 6.93
N ALA A 194 -4.29 -9.11 6.63
CA ALA A 194 -2.84 -9.16 6.54
C ALA A 194 -2.16 -9.46 7.90
N HIS A 195 -2.76 -9.01 9.00
CA HIS A 195 -2.17 -9.10 10.34
C HIS A 195 -2.94 -10.03 11.30
N GLY A 196 -3.90 -10.80 10.79
CA GLY A 196 -4.69 -11.73 11.61
C GLY A 196 -5.49 -11.06 12.73
N LEU A 197 -5.93 -9.81 12.56
CA LEU A 197 -6.69 -9.09 13.59
C LEU A 197 -8.11 -9.62 13.69
N THR A 198 -8.54 -9.88 14.93
CA THR A 198 -9.92 -10.25 15.23
C THR A 198 -10.87 -9.07 15.05
N GLN A 199 -12.15 -9.36 14.78
CA GLN A 199 -13.20 -8.33 14.71
C GLN A 199 -13.34 -7.52 16.01
N GLN A 200 -13.03 -8.11 17.16
CA GLN A 200 -13.05 -7.41 18.45
C GLN A 200 -11.93 -6.36 18.55
N GLN A 201 -10.72 -6.70 18.10
CA GLN A 201 -9.60 -5.75 18.04
C GLN A 201 -9.91 -4.58 17.09
N LEU A 202 -10.48 -4.86 15.92
CA LEU A 202 -10.88 -3.79 14.98
C LEU A 202 -11.92 -2.85 15.59
N ARG A 203 -12.92 -3.37 16.31
CA ARG A 203 -13.92 -2.55 17.00
C ARG A 203 -13.31 -1.68 18.10
N LYS A 204 -12.29 -2.18 18.79
CA LYS A 204 -11.55 -1.43 19.81
C LYS A 204 -10.77 -0.26 19.18
N HIS A 205 -10.11 -0.49 18.05
CA HIS A 205 -9.28 0.52 17.39
C HIS A 205 -10.05 1.49 16.49
N PHE A 206 -11.19 1.07 15.94
CA PHE A 206 -11.98 1.83 14.97
C PHE A 206 -13.49 1.82 15.29
N PRO A 207 -13.92 2.22 16.50
CA PRO A 207 -15.34 2.15 16.89
C PRO A 207 -16.27 2.91 15.94
N GLN A 208 -15.78 3.98 15.31
CA GLN A 208 -16.50 4.80 14.33
C GLN A 208 -16.88 4.05 13.05
N LEU A 209 -16.16 2.99 12.67
CA LEU A 209 -16.48 2.18 11.48
C LEU A 209 -17.55 1.12 11.77
N TYR A 210 -17.73 0.77 13.04
CA TYR A 210 -18.62 -0.31 13.48
C TYR A 210 -19.84 0.20 14.24
N ILE A 211 -20.22 1.47 14.05
CA ILE A 211 -21.48 2.00 14.60
C ILE A 211 -22.65 1.26 13.93
N THR A 212 -23.13 0.23 14.60
CA THR A 212 -24.26 -0.57 14.13
C THR A 212 -25.56 0.22 14.36
N ARG A 213 -26.47 0.17 13.36
CA ARG A 213 -27.86 0.67 13.48
C ARG A 213 -28.58 0.16 14.74
N LYS A 214 -28.12 -0.96 15.31
CA LYS A 214 -28.67 -1.59 16.53
C LYS A 214 -28.79 -0.61 17.70
N LYS A 215 -27.85 0.33 17.91
CA LYS A 215 -27.97 1.30 19.02
C LYS A 215 -29.17 2.25 18.85
N LYS A 216 -29.48 2.68 17.62
CA LYS A 216 -30.65 3.53 17.37
C LYS A 216 -31.96 2.76 17.58
N ILE A 217 -32.02 1.51 17.13
CA ILE A 217 -33.18 0.64 17.33
C ILE A 217 -33.37 0.33 18.82
N LEU A 218 -32.31 0.01 19.55
CA LEU A 218 -32.38 -0.26 20.99
C LEU A 218 -32.84 0.97 21.78
N ASN A 219 -32.32 2.16 21.48
CA ASN A 219 -32.79 3.39 22.12
C ASN A 219 -34.25 3.68 21.79
N TYR A 220 -34.70 3.44 20.55
CA TYR A 220 -36.10 3.60 20.16
C TYR A 220 -37.02 2.61 20.90
N ILE A 221 -36.60 1.36 21.02
CA ILE A 221 -37.32 0.32 21.78
C ILE A 221 -37.40 0.72 23.27
N LEU A 222 -36.30 1.20 23.87
CA LEU A 222 -36.30 1.65 25.26
C LEU A 222 -37.26 2.83 25.50
N VAL A 223 -37.28 3.81 24.59
CA VAL A 223 -38.23 4.94 24.65
C VAL A 223 -39.67 4.46 24.51
N LEU A 224 -39.93 3.49 23.62
CA LEU A 224 -41.27 2.94 23.42
C LEU A 224 -41.75 2.14 24.63
N ILE A 225 -40.86 1.33 25.24
CA ILE A 225 -41.14 0.61 26.49
C ILE A 225 -41.46 1.62 27.61
N TYR A 226 -40.65 2.67 27.76
CA TYR A 226 -40.88 3.69 28.77
C TYR A 226 -42.24 4.39 28.59
N ALA A 227 -42.59 4.75 27.35
CA ALA A 227 -43.89 5.35 27.04
C ALA A 227 -45.07 4.42 27.39
N LEU A 228 -44.94 3.11 27.13
CA LEU A 228 -45.96 2.12 27.49
C LEU A 228 -46.09 1.95 29.02
N VAL A 229 -44.98 1.98 29.76
CA VAL A 229 -45.00 1.92 31.23
C VAL A 229 -45.70 3.16 31.82
N VAL A 230 -45.37 4.35 31.33
CA VAL A 230 -46.03 5.60 31.76
C VAL A 230 -47.53 5.55 31.46
N LEU A 231 -47.91 5.12 30.25
CA LEU A 231 -49.32 4.96 29.87
C LEU A 231 -50.06 3.99 30.82
N ALA A 232 -49.44 2.85 31.14
CA ALA A 232 -50.02 1.87 32.07
C ALA A 232 -50.22 2.46 33.48
N ILE A 233 -49.26 3.23 33.99
CA ILE A 233 -49.38 3.92 35.29
C ILE A 233 -50.55 4.92 35.27
N PHE A 234 -50.67 5.71 34.19
CA PHE A 234 -51.79 6.65 34.03
C PHE A 234 -53.15 5.93 34.01
N LEU A 235 -53.27 4.80 33.30
CA LEU A 235 -54.51 4.02 33.25
C LEU A 235 -54.89 3.44 34.62
N VAL A 236 -53.93 2.95 35.39
CA VAL A 236 -54.18 2.47 36.76
C VAL A 236 -54.65 3.63 37.65
N PHE A 237 -53.97 4.78 37.60
CA PHE A 237 -54.35 5.95 38.40
C PHE A 237 -55.78 6.41 38.09
N TRP A 238 -56.18 6.41 36.82
CA TRP A 238 -57.52 6.81 36.39
C TRP A 238 -58.63 5.82 36.77
N SER A 239 -58.29 4.55 36.99
CA SER A 239 -59.27 3.55 37.45
C SER A 239 -59.58 3.62 38.95
N VAL A 240 -58.75 4.34 39.71
CA VAL A 240 -58.87 4.47 41.18
C VAL A 240 -59.61 5.75 41.58
N VAL A 241 -59.65 6.75 40.70
CA VAL A 241 -60.35 8.04 40.89
C VAL A 241 -61.78 7.94 40.38
#